data_AF-A0A191TMM5-F1
#
_entry.id   AF-A0A191TMM5-F1
#
_cell.length_a   1.000
_cell.length_b   1.000
_cell.length_c   1.000
_cell.angle_alpha   90.00
_cell.angle_beta   90.00
_cell.angle_gamma   90.00
#
_symmetry.space_group_name_H-M   'P 1'
#
loop_
_entity.id
_entity.type
_entity.pdbx_description
1 polymer ?
#
loop_
_entity_poly.entity_id
_entity_poly.type
_entity_poly.pdbx_seq_one_letter_code
_entity_poly.pdbx_strand_id
1 'polypeptide(L)'
;MALGTKDTTKPTTINDGVFFTRFKEGEPGMQPERIGSYITTLNPGYDASLPMFEPWPLFYAIKAANATPVEPFSISGVDTVATNVENFHPAKNDVLFLSPKTSSLYQRLNNLGLQMKDVNETVPHPLILLDGQMLPEGKDTLAMLKKYSSSGAQIFVIDVSENELTQLNKILPASLQLTQRTASSFIKLKNEPVVSGLNNVDLYFNELLKNSVMVNGLSGNFVNKGNTILTACNTNWSEWNNQPEYNKTGRVLKSEREKKQAGSALVSYTSGNTNYYVCSIDMNLLKGNADKLLYKMLSNLGATFSKLQEDMAMLSSDGYLKSALVCGGFDASNLTTEQAANKEFLSDELNINPFAGLNSNGQTWRVEKATGENGSFNFRKMNLDGNFKNAVAYLSFWVYSPRSLVNLLVEPDMPAFDMYLNANGAAKIILNGKVLLPLTSQHSNDYEVKNIPLQKGWNHFLIKSIQHGGDWNLGVKFESNNDEFMRKVKAVLIN
;
A
#
# COMPACT_ATOMS: atom_id res chain seq x y z
N MET A 1 -12.13 -30.84 5.29
CA MET A 1 -12.65 -31.13 6.65
C MET A 1 -11.63 -30.84 7.73
N ALA A 2 -12.12 -30.49 8.91
CA ALA A 2 -11.32 -30.24 10.12
C ALA A 2 -11.09 -31.53 10.92
N LEU A 3 -10.58 -32.59 10.28
CA LEU A 3 -10.39 -33.90 10.91
C LEU A 3 -9.60 -33.75 12.23
N GLY A 4 -10.15 -34.27 13.33
CA GLY A 4 -9.52 -34.24 14.65
C GLY A 4 -9.30 -32.83 15.24
N THR A 5 -9.93 -31.79 14.69
CA THR A 5 -9.89 -30.43 15.28
C THR A 5 -11.06 -30.25 16.24
N LYS A 6 -10.78 -30.19 17.55
CA LYS A 6 -11.85 -30.01 18.57
C LYS A 6 -12.35 -28.58 18.68
N ASP A 7 -11.54 -27.60 18.27
CA ASP A 7 -11.85 -26.18 18.38
C ASP A 7 -11.37 -25.43 17.12
N THR A 8 -12.26 -25.26 16.16
CA THR A 8 -12.01 -24.48 14.94
C THR A 8 -11.99 -22.96 15.20
N THR A 9 -12.18 -22.50 16.44
CA THR A 9 -12.10 -21.08 16.79
C THR A 9 -10.66 -20.58 17.03
N LYS A 10 -9.66 -21.45 16.84
CA LYS A 10 -8.24 -21.14 17.00
C LYS A 10 -7.41 -21.73 15.85
N PRO A 11 -6.18 -21.23 15.61
CA PRO A 11 -5.25 -21.83 14.67
C PRO A 11 -4.87 -23.27 15.04
N THR A 12 -4.98 -24.21 14.09
CA THR A 12 -4.60 -25.62 14.30
C THR A 12 -3.13 -25.74 14.70
N THR A 13 -2.87 -26.44 15.79
CA THR A 13 -1.54 -26.65 16.37
C THR A 13 -0.90 -27.96 15.87
N ILE A 14 0.25 -28.34 16.44
CA ILE A 14 0.82 -29.69 16.25
C ILE A 14 -0.03 -30.78 16.93
N ASN A 15 -0.85 -30.42 17.93
CA ASN A 15 -1.67 -31.33 18.74
C ASN A 15 -3.08 -31.58 18.18
N ASP A 16 -3.48 -30.87 17.12
CA ASP A 16 -4.75 -31.09 16.41
C ASP A 16 -4.59 -32.11 15.29
N GLY A 17 -5.66 -32.80 14.91
CA GLY A 17 -5.63 -33.81 13.84
C GLY A 17 -5.89 -35.22 14.33
N VAL A 18 -5.75 -36.18 13.42
CA VAL A 18 -5.94 -37.61 13.69
C VAL A 18 -4.56 -38.22 13.95
N PHE A 19 -4.38 -38.77 15.15
CA PHE A 19 -3.15 -39.45 15.55
C PHE A 19 -3.33 -40.96 15.45
N PHE A 20 -2.29 -41.64 14.98
CA PHE A 20 -2.25 -43.08 14.84
C PHE A 20 -1.36 -43.71 15.92
N THR A 21 -1.14 -45.02 15.83
CA THR A 21 -0.09 -45.68 16.61
C THR A 21 1.28 -45.10 16.27
N ARG A 22 2.16 -44.97 17.28
CA ARG A 22 3.57 -44.58 17.07
C ARG A 22 4.25 -45.52 16.07
N PHE A 23 5.24 -44.99 15.35
CA PHE A 23 6.11 -45.76 14.49
C PHE A 23 6.74 -46.96 15.22
N LYS A 24 6.78 -48.10 14.54
CA LYS A 24 7.49 -49.31 14.95
C LYS A 24 8.53 -49.65 13.89
N GLU A 25 9.79 -49.71 14.30
CA GLU A 25 10.88 -50.14 13.44
C GLU A 25 10.70 -51.61 13.03
N GLY A 26 10.98 -51.93 11.76
CA GLY A 26 10.86 -53.28 11.20
C GLY A 26 9.47 -53.70 10.69
N GLU A 27 8.37 -52.99 11.00
CA GLU A 27 7.06 -53.27 10.37
C GLU A 27 6.98 -52.63 8.96
N PRO A 28 6.82 -53.43 7.89
CA PRO A 28 6.91 -52.93 6.51
C PRO A 28 5.65 -52.16 6.08
N GLY A 29 5.83 -50.94 5.58
CA GLY A 29 4.78 -50.12 4.98
C GLY A 29 4.90 -48.64 5.32
N MET A 30 3.93 -47.84 4.88
CA MET A 30 3.79 -46.45 5.31
C MET A 30 3.11 -46.42 6.68
N GLN A 31 3.79 -45.91 7.69
CA GLN A 31 3.26 -45.73 9.05
C GLN A 31 3.04 -44.22 9.33
N PRO A 32 1.89 -43.64 8.93
CA PRO A 32 1.61 -42.24 9.18
C PRO A 32 1.29 -42.01 10.66
N GLU A 33 2.14 -41.31 11.41
CA GLU A 33 1.88 -41.06 12.84
C GLU A 33 0.75 -40.03 13.09
N ARG A 34 0.55 -39.10 12.15
CA ARG A 34 -0.47 -38.04 12.24
C ARG A 34 -0.99 -37.63 10.86
N ILE A 35 -2.31 -37.53 10.73
CA ILE A 35 -3.00 -36.77 9.68
C ILE A 35 -3.34 -35.39 10.24
N GLY A 36 -2.79 -34.35 9.62
CA GLY A 36 -3.10 -32.97 9.95
C GLY A 36 -4.52 -32.59 9.54
N SER A 37 -5.12 -31.65 10.26
CA SER A 37 -6.42 -31.06 9.90
C SER A 37 -6.35 -30.35 8.54
N TYR A 38 -7.48 -30.29 7.83
CA TYR A 38 -7.63 -29.65 6.50
C TYR A 38 -6.89 -30.27 5.31
N ILE A 39 -6.13 -31.36 5.47
CA ILE A 39 -5.40 -31.98 4.33
C ILE A 39 -6.29 -32.76 3.34
N THR A 40 -7.60 -32.92 3.63
CA THR A 40 -8.52 -33.75 2.83
C THR A 40 -9.97 -33.26 2.86
N THR A 41 -10.70 -33.58 1.79
CA THR A 41 -12.15 -33.40 1.58
C THR A 41 -12.94 -34.71 1.78
N LEU A 42 -12.25 -35.83 2.04
CA LEU A 42 -12.81 -37.14 2.33
C LEU A 42 -12.43 -37.56 3.77
N ASN A 43 -13.39 -38.12 4.49
CA ASN A 43 -13.28 -38.69 5.83
C ASN A 43 -13.58 -40.19 5.74
N PRO A 44 -12.55 -41.07 5.70
CA PRO A 44 -12.73 -42.52 5.62
C PRO A 44 -13.08 -43.14 6.99
N GLY A 45 -13.87 -42.45 7.81
CA GLY A 45 -14.22 -42.86 9.17
C GLY A 45 -13.18 -42.48 10.25
N TYR A 46 -12.25 -41.57 9.95
CA TYR A 46 -11.26 -41.09 10.95
C TYR A 46 -11.85 -40.15 11.99
N ASP A 47 -12.96 -39.48 11.68
CA ASP A 47 -13.67 -38.59 12.61
C ASP A 47 -15.18 -38.85 12.51
N ALA A 48 -15.75 -39.53 13.50
CA ALA A 48 -17.16 -39.91 13.51
C ALA A 48 -18.13 -38.71 13.67
N SER A 49 -17.63 -37.50 13.95
CA SER A 49 -18.45 -36.29 14.04
C SER A 49 -18.64 -35.57 12.69
N LEU A 50 -17.89 -35.99 11.66
CA LEU A 50 -17.84 -35.32 10.36
C LEU A 50 -18.43 -36.19 9.23
N PRO A 51 -19.05 -35.59 8.20
CA PRO A 51 -19.61 -36.33 7.06
C PRO A 51 -18.52 -37.09 6.29
N MET A 52 -18.91 -38.09 5.49
CA MET A 52 -17.97 -38.88 4.67
C MET A 52 -17.17 -38.01 3.69
N PHE A 53 -17.78 -36.97 3.12
CA PHE A 53 -17.11 -35.98 2.29
C PHE A 53 -17.68 -34.59 2.54
N GLU A 54 -16.91 -33.58 2.14
CA GLU A 54 -17.28 -32.18 2.28
C GLU A 54 -17.23 -31.47 0.92
N PRO A 55 -18.38 -31.06 0.35
CA PRO A 55 -18.44 -30.47 -0.97
C PRO A 55 -17.78 -29.08 -1.01
N TRP A 56 -17.09 -28.78 -2.11
CA TRP A 56 -16.60 -27.43 -2.39
C TRP A 56 -17.74 -26.50 -2.83
N PRO A 57 -17.60 -25.16 -2.74
CA PRO A 57 -18.68 -24.22 -3.09
C PRO A 57 -19.28 -24.40 -4.49
N LEU A 58 -18.48 -24.84 -5.47
CA LEU A 58 -18.94 -25.11 -6.83
C LEU A 58 -19.33 -26.58 -7.10
N PHE A 59 -19.21 -27.49 -6.12
CA PHE A 59 -19.47 -28.92 -6.31
C PHE A 59 -20.88 -29.19 -6.83
N TYR A 60 -21.90 -28.56 -6.24
CA TYR A 60 -23.29 -28.73 -6.66
C TYR A 60 -23.58 -28.08 -8.01
N ALA A 61 -22.92 -26.96 -8.34
CA ALA A 61 -22.99 -26.34 -9.67
C ALA A 61 -22.43 -27.28 -10.75
N ILE A 62 -21.26 -27.85 -10.49
CA ILE A 62 -20.58 -28.80 -11.40
C ILE A 62 -21.40 -30.09 -11.54
N LYS A 63 -21.94 -30.63 -10.43
CA LYS A 63 -22.85 -31.80 -10.48
C LYS A 63 -24.04 -31.51 -11.38
N ALA A 64 -24.73 -30.40 -11.16
CA ALA A 64 -25.94 -30.05 -11.90
C ALA A 64 -25.67 -29.85 -13.40
N ALA A 65 -24.57 -29.15 -13.73
CA ALA A 65 -24.10 -28.94 -15.09
C ALA A 65 -23.69 -30.24 -15.85
N ASN A 66 -23.39 -31.32 -15.13
CA ASN A 66 -23.04 -32.63 -15.70
C ASN A 66 -24.17 -33.68 -15.58
N ALA A 67 -25.36 -33.28 -15.10
CA ALA A 67 -26.53 -34.15 -15.10
C ALA A 67 -27.09 -34.34 -16.53
N THR A 68 -27.89 -35.39 -16.73
CA THR A 68 -28.59 -35.65 -18.01
C THR A 68 -30.07 -35.95 -17.73
N PRO A 69 -31.00 -35.02 -18.05
CA PRO A 69 -30.77 -33.65 -18.52
C PRO A 69 -30.03 -32.80 -17.47
N VAL A 70 -29.46 -31.67 -17.90
CA VAL A 70 -28.79 -30.70 -17.02
C VAL A 70 -29.76 -30.21 -15.94
N GLU A 71 -29.37 -30.31 -14.67
CA GLU A 71 -30.17 -29.85 -13.54
C GLU A 71 -30.03 -28.31 -13.39
N PRO A 72 -31.10 -27.57 -13.04
CA PRO A 72 -30.99 -26.16 -12.69
C PRO A 72 -30.26 -25.99 -11.35
N PHE A 73 -29.41 -24.97 -11.24
CA PHE A 73 -28.67 -24.65 -10.01
C PHE A 73 -28.69 -23.15 -9.72
N SER A 74 -28.79 -22.80 -8.43
CA SER A 74 -28.75 -21.43 -7.92
C SER A 74 -27.99 -21.38 -6.60
N ILE A 75 -27.13 -20.38 -6.41
CA ILE A 75 -26.44 -20.15 -5.13
C ILE A 75 -27.37 -19.36 -4.21
N SER A 76 -28.00 -20.03 -3.26
CA SER A 76 -28.77 -19.41 -2.17
C SER A 76 -27.83 -18.74 -1.16
N GLY A 77 -28.19 -17.57 -0.64
CA GLY A 77 -27.42 -16.91 0.41
C GLY A 77 -26.18 -16.17 -0.09
N VAL A 78 -26.12 -15.81 -1.38
CA VAL A 78 -25.26 -14.71 -1.82
C VAL A 78 -25.85 -13.42 -1.26
N ASP A 79 -25.27 -12.91 -0.17
CA ASP A 79 -25.47 -11.51 0.21
C ASP A 79 -25.11 -10.66 -1.01
N THR A 80 -26.05 -9.82 -1.46
CA THR A 80 -25.77 -8.79 -2.46
C THR A 80 -24.89 -7.73 -1.82
N VAL A 81 -23.58 -8.00 -1.76
CA VAL A 81 -22.51 -7.02 -1.54
C VAL A 81 -22.88 -5.78 -2.37
N ALA A 82 -22.92 -4.61 -1.75
CA ALA A 82 -23.60 -3.45 -2.32
C ALA A 82 -22.96 -2.95 -3.62
N THR A 83 -23.37 -3.55 -4.75
CA THR A 83 -22.92 -3.27 -6.13
C THR A 83 -23.43 -1.94 -6.65
N ASN A 84 -24.46 -1.38 -6.02
CA ASN A 84 -24.99 -0.08 -6.37
C ASN A 84 -23.95 0.99 -6.05
N VAL A 85 -23.34 1.54 -7.10
CA VAL A 85 -22.44 2.70 -7.01
C VAL A 85 -23.31 3.96 -6.84
N GLU A 86 -23.80 4.16 -5.62
CA GLU A 86 -24.35 5.46 -5.21
C GLU A 86 -23.20 6.47 -5.17
N ASN A 87 -23.07 7.24 -6.25
CA ASN A 87 -22.16 8.37 -6.35
C ASN A 87 -22.65 9.46 -5.40
N PHE A 88 -22.01 9.56 -4.23
CA PHE A 88 -22.22 10.70 -3.36
C PHE A 88 -21.57 11.93 -3.99
N HIS A 89 -22.37 12.97 -4.21
CA HIS A 89 -21.92 14.30 -4.59
C HIS A 89 -21.97 15.19 -3.34
N PRO A 90 -20.97 15.12 -2.45
CA PRO A 90 -20.92 15.95 -1.25
C PRO A 90 -20.86 17.43 -1.63
N ALA A 91 -21.40 18.30 -0.77
CA ALA A 91 -21.03 19.71 -0.80
C ALA A 91 -19.50 19.85 -0.57
N LYS A 92 -18.88 20.89 -1.13
CA LYS A 92 -17.48 21.19 -0.83
C LYS A 92 -17.35 21.46 0.67
N ASN A 93 -16.50 20.68 1.33
CA ASN A 93 -16.09 20.89 2.70
C ASN A 93 -14.69 21.50 2.72
N ASP A 94 -14.52 22.59 3.45
CA ASP A 94 -13.20 23.11 3.79
C ASP A 94 -12.52 22.15 4.78
N VAL A 95 -11.23 21.89 4.56
CA VAL A 95 -10.49 20.82 5.24
C VAL A 95 -9.53 21.40 6.28
N LEU A 96 -9.57 20.90 7.51
CA LEU A 96 -8.63 21.24 8.58
C LEU A 96 -7.80 20.01 8.94
N PHE A 97 -6.48 20.11 8.89
CA PHE A 97 -5.59 19.06 9.41
C PHE A 97 -5.07 19.48 10.78
N LEU A 98 -5.41 18.71 11.83
CA LEU A 98 -5.12 19.09 13.22
C LEU A 98 -4.00 18.28 13.89
N SER A 99 -3.53 17.20 13.27
CA SER A 99 -2.28 16.52 13.68
C SER A 99 -1.04 17.35 13.33
N PRO A 100 0.14 17.08 13.92
CA PRO A 100 1.36 17.83 13.64
C PRO A 100 1.80 17.73 12.17
N LYS A 101 2.26 18.85 11.59
CA LYS A 101 2.68 18.93 10.16
C LYS A 101 3.94 18.09 9.82
N THR A 102 4.57 17.47 10.81
CA THR A 102 5.64 16.49 10.66
C THR A 102 5.14 15.07 10.33
N SER A 103 3.84 14.81 10.42
CA SER A 103 3.28 13.48 10.13
C SER A 103 3.40 13.12 8.64
N SER A 104 3.60 11.83 8.35
CA SER A 104 3.71 11.33 6.97
C SER A 104 2.39 11.48 6.21
N LEU A 105 1.24 11.34 6.89
CA LEU A 105 -0.07 11.60 6.32
C LEU A 105 -0.22 13.07 5.88
N TYR A 106 0.20 14.04 6.72
CA TYR A 106 0.18 15.46 6.31
C TYR A 106 0.98 15.67 5.03
N GLN A 107 2.20 15.15 4.97
CA GLN A 107 3.08 15.30 3.82
C GLN A 107 2.50 14.61 2.57
N ARG A 108 1.97 13.38 2.69
CA ARG A 108 1.31 12.68 1.58
C ARG A 108 0.10 13.46 1.05
N LEU A 109 -0.77 13.94 1.93
CA LEU A 109 -1.96 14.72 1.55
C LEU A 109 -1.60 16.08 0.92
N ASN A 110 -0.59 16.76 1.45
CA ASN A 110 -0.07 18.01 0.87
C ASN A 110 0.53 17.77 -0.54
N ASN A 111 1.26 16.68 -0.74
CA ASN A 111 1.83 16.28 -2.04
C ASN A 111 0.77 15.82 -3.05
N LEU A 112 -0.41 15.39 -2.59
CA LEU A 112 -1.59 15.18 -3.44
C LEU A 112 -2.30 16.50 -3.82
N GLY A 113 -1.85 17.65 -3.29
CA GLY A 113 -2.48 18.95 -3.56
C GLY A 113 -3.81 19.16 -2.81
N LEU A 114 -4.00 18.52 -1.66
CA LEU A 114 -5.19 18.70 -0.82
C LEU A 114 -5.28 20.17 -0.33
N GLN A 115 -6.41 20.83 -0.63
CA GLN A 115 -6.64 22.21 -0.20
C GLN A 115 -7.07 22.26 1.26
N MET A 116 -6.08 22.36 2.16
CA MET A 116 -6.28 22.58 3.59
C MET A 116 -6.43 24.08 3.89
N LYS A 117 -7.27 24.42 4.87
CA LYS A 117 -7.36 25.75 5.50
C LYS A 117 -6.36 25.88 6.65
N ASP A 118 -6.03 27.12 7.03
CA ASP A 118 -5.27 27.32 8.26
C ASP A 118 -6.14 27.07 9.50
N VAL A 119 -5.54 26.54 10.56
CA VAL A 119 -6.26 26.17 11.80
C VAL A 119 -6.85 27.35 12.55
N ASN A 120 -6.40 28.58 12.25
CA ASN A 120 -6.94 29.82 12.80
C ASN A 120 -8.14 30.35 12.00
N GLU A 121 -8.43 29.82 10.81
CA GLU A 121 -9.64 30.19 10.06
C GLU A 121 -10.89 29.64 10.75
N THR A 122 -11.96 30.45 10.80
CA THR A 122 -13.26 29.99 11.29
C THR A 122 -14.04 29.33 10.16
N VAL A 123 -14.07 28.01 10.17
CA VAL A 123 -14.73 27.18 9.15
C VAL A 123 -16.06 26.62 9.68
N PRO A 124 -17.19 26.77 8.98
CA PRO A 124 -18.43 26.07 9.31
C PRO A 124 -18.36 24.60 8.84
N HIS A 125 -18.80 23.67 9.70
CA HIS A 125 -18.90 22.23 9.38
C HIS A 125 -17.66 21.58 8.71
N PRO A 126 -16.42 21.82 9.21
CA PRO A 126 -15.20 21.38 8.53
C PRO A 126 -15.09 19.85 8.41
N LEU A 127 -14.36 19.40 7.39
CA LEU A 127 -13.76 18.07 7.39
C LEU A 127 -12.41 18.14 8.13
N ILE A 128 -12.37 17.60 9.34
CA ILE A 128 -11.18 17.53 10.18
C ILE A 128 -10.46 16.20 9.92
N LEU A 129 -9.18 16.28 9.59
CA LEU A 129 -8.30 15.13 9.39
C LEU A 129 -7.31 15.00 10.55
N LEU A 130 -7.14 13.76 11.01
CA LEU A 130 -6.26 13.37 12.11
C LEU A 130 -5.42 12.15 11.69
N ASP A 131 -4.12 12.22 11.99
CA ASP A 131 -3.17 11.11 11.85
C ASP A 131 -3.17 10.29 13.14
N GLY A 132 -3.58 9.02 13.04
CA GLY A 132 -3.67 8.07 14.14
C GLY A 132 -2.33 7.45 14.57
N GLN A 133 -1.22 7.80 13.92
CA GLN A 133 0.15 7.56 14.39
C GLN A 133 0.75 8.80 15.06
N MET A 134 0.12 9.97 14.94
CA MET A 134 0.59 11.23 15.53
C MET A 134 -0.60 12.18 15.83
N LEU A 135 -1.35 11.94 16.90
CA LEU A 135 -2.51 12.78 17.24
C LEU A 135 -2.09 14.14 17.85
N PRO A 136 -2.97 15.15 17.80
CA PRO A 136 -2.70 16.42 18.45
C PRO A 136 -2.62 16.29 19.98
N GLU A 137 -1.49 16.74 20.54
CA GLU A 137 -1.32 17.00 21.96
C GLU A 137 -1.39 18.51 22.24
N GLY A 138 -2.33 18.92 23.09
CA GLY A 138 -2.52 20.32 23.45
C GLY A 138 -3.94 20.61 23.94
N LYS A 139 -4.08 21.45 24.97
CA LYS A 139 -5.40 21.83 25.50
C LYS A 139 -6.23 22.56 24.46
N ASP A 140 -5.59 23.44 23.69
CA ASP A 140 -6.26 24.31 22.73
C ASP A 140 -6.74 23.54 21.49
N THR A 141 -5.94 22.60 20.96
CA THR A 141 -6.35 21.72 19.86
C THR A 141 -7.47 20.76 20.29
N LEU A 142 -7.44 20.25 21.52
CA LEU A 142 -8.54 19.45 22.09
C LEU A 142 -9.81 20.29 22.34
N ALA A 143 -9.67 21.59 22.67
CA ALA A 143 -10.80 22.52 22.75
C ALA A 143 -11.37 22.87 21.37
N MET A 144 -10.51 23.04 20.36
CA MET A 144 -10.89 23.26 18.96
C MET A 144 -11.64 22.05 18.39
N LEU A 145 -11.14 20.82 18.63
CA LEU A 145 -11.84 19.58 18.29
C LEU A 145 -13.24 19.55 18.92
N LYS A 146 -13.36 19.83 20.22
CA LYS A 146 -14.66 19.88 20.92
C LYS A 146 -15.60 20.96 20.36
N LYS A 147 -15.10 22.16 20.08
CA LYS A 147 -15.85 23.25 19.42
C LYS A 147 -16.47 22.75 18.11
N TYR A 148 -15.65 22.20 17.22
CA TYR A 148 -16.13 21.70 15.93
C TYR A 148 -17.00 20.45 16.06
N SER A 149 -16.78 19.57 17.04
CA SER A 149 -17.68 18.46 17.37
C SER A 149 -19.08 18.91 17.81
N SER A 150 -19.20 20.05 18.50
CA SER A 150 -20.51 20.65 18.82
C SER A 150 -21.15 21.32 17.60
N SER A 151 -20.35 21.90 16.70
CA SER A 151 -20.82 22.55 15.47
C SER A 151 -21.16 21.60 14.31
N GLY A 152 -21.08 20.27 14.49
CA GLY A 152 -21.41 19.30 13.44
C GLY A 152 -20.37 19.27 12.34
N ALA A 153 -19.15 18.89 12.70
CA ALA A 153 -18.06 18.63 11.76
C ALA A 153 -18.08 17.17 11.25
N GLN A 154 -17.20 16.87 10.31
CA GLN A 154 -16.81 15.50 10.01
C GLN A 154 -15.37 15.30 10.52
N ILE A 155 -15.11 14.22 11.27
CA ILE A 155 -13.78 13.93 11.83
C ILE A 155 -13.31 12.59 11.28
N PHE A 156 -12.24 12.58 10.49
CA PHE A 156 -11.66 11.36 9.94
C PHE A 156 -10.28 11.10 10.56
N VAL A 157 -10.20 10.03 11.36
CA VAL A 157 -8.94 9.48 11.88
C VAL A 157 -8.47 8.40 10.92
N ILE A 158 -7.29 8.61 10.34
CA ILE A 158 -6.63 7.70 9.39
C ILE A 158 -5.42 7.09 10.11
N ASP A 159 -4.92 5.92 9.70
CA ASP A 159 -3.70 5.30 10.24
C ASP A 159 -3.71 5.03 11.77
N VAL A 160 -4.81 4.54 12.34
CA VAL A 160 -4.92 4.27 13.79
C VAL A 160 -3.84 3.30 14.31
N SER A 161 -2.97 3.81 15.18
CA SER A 161 -1.93 3.04 15.89
C SER A 161 -2.36 2.61 17.30
N GLU A 162 -1.62 1.66 17.88
CA GLU A 162 -1.81 1.20 19.26
C GLU A 162 -1.22 2.17 20.29
N ASN A 163 -0.10 2.82 19.95
CA ASN A 163 0.55 3.83 20.78
C ASN A 163 -0.39 5.01 21.09
N GLU A 164 -1.07 5.51 20.06
CA GLU A 164 -1.98 6.67 20.16
C GLU A 164 -3.35 6.32 20.73
N LEU A 165 -3.68 5.04 20.97
CA LEU A 165 -5.01 4.59 21.37
C LEU A 165 -5.51 5.29 22.65
N THR A 166 -4.62 5.63 23.58
CA THR A 166 -4.96 6.36 24.80
C THR A 166 -5.31 7.83 24.53
N GLN A 167 -4.66 8.48 23.56
CA GLN A 167 -4.97 9.85 23.14
C GLN A 167 -6.24 9.89 22.27
N LEU A 168 -6.40 8.92 21.36
CA LEU A 168 -7.58 8.74 20.51
C LEU A 168 -8.86 8.60 21.34
N ASN A 169 -8.81 7.83 22.43
CA ASN A 169 -9.93 7.65 23.36
C ASN A 169 -10.32 8.92 24.15
N LYS A 170 -9.53 10.01 24.09
CA LYS A 170 -9.90 11.35 24.62
C LYS A 170 -10.61 12.23 23.59
N ILE A 171 -10.54 11.86 22.30
CA ILE A 171 -11.12 12.58 21.16
C ILE A 171 -12.44 11.92 20.72
N LEU A 172 -12.53 10.58 20.76
CA LEU A 172 -13.71 9.84 20.32
C LEU A 172 -14.88 9.90 21.34
N PRO A 173 -16.14 9.92 20.85
CA PRO A 173 -17.35 9.96 21.69
C PRO A 173 -17.72 8.63 22.37
N ALA A 174 -16.95 7.57 22.14
CA ALA A 174 -17.12 6.25 22.73
C ALA A 174 -15.78 5.52 22.73
N SER A 175 -15.57 4.58 23.66
CA SER A 175 -14.28 3.91 23.78
C SER A 175 -13.99 2.96 22.61
N LEU A 176 -12.83 3.16 21.98
CA LEU A 176 -12.26 2.30 20.96
C LEU A 176 -11.26 1.32 21.60
N GLN A 177 -11.28 0.08 21.14
CA GLN A 177 -10.31 -0.96 21.48
C GLN A 177 -9.70 -1.51 20.19
N LEU A 178 -8.48 -2.06 20.28
CA LEU A 178 -7.81 -2.74 19.16
C LEU A 178 -7.77 -4.24 19.41
N THR A 179 -7.71 -5.00 18.32
CA THR A 179 -7.61 -6.46 18.29
C THR A 179 -6.47 -6.88 17.37
N GLN A 180 -5.74 -7.92 17.76
CA GLN A 180 -4.60 -8.43 17.01
C GLN A 180 -5.10 -9.16 15.76
N ARG A 181 -5.20 -8.42 14.66
CA ARG A 181 -5.83 -8.85 13.40
C ARG A 181 -5.15 -8.19 12.21
N THR A 182 -4.28 -8.96 11.57
CA THR A 182 -3.60 -8.56 10.33
C THR A 182 -4.48 -8.70 9.09
N ALA A 183 -4.30 -7.84 8.09
CA ALA A 183 -4.90 -7.96 6.75
C ALA A 183 -4.19 -7.12 5.66
N SER A 184 -4.26 -7.59 4.40
CA SER A 184 -3.95 -6.81 3.18
C SER A 184 -5.04 -6.93 2.11
N SER A 185 -6.28 -7.20 2.54
CA SER A 185 -7.48 -7.20 1.70
C SER A 185 -8.72 -6.98 2.56
N PHE A 186 -9.66 -6.17 2.09
CA PHE A 186 -10.85 -5.78 2.85
C PHE A 186 -12.13 -5.98 2.04
N ILE A 187 -13.21 -6.32 2.74
CA ILE A 187 -14.57 -6.42 2.19
C ILE A 187 -15.35 -5.19 2.61
N LYS A 188 -16.02 -4.57 1.64
CA LYS A 188 -16.99 -3.50 1.84
C LYS A 188 -18.31 -4.09 2.32
N LEU A 189 -18.69 -3.78 3.56
CA LEU A 189 -19.95 -4.23 4.19
C LEU A 189 -21.09 -3.23 3.99
N LYS A 190 -20.77 -1.93 3.86
CA LYS A 190 -21.78 -0.87 3.68
C LYS A 190 -21.35 0.13 2.60
N ASN A 191 -22.35 0.71 1.94
CA ASN A 191 -22.19 1.96 1.20
C ASN A 191 -22.35 3.12 2.17
N GLU A 192 -21.29 3.91 2.33
CA GLU A 192 -21.29 5.22 2.99
C GLU A 192 -20.42 6.18 2.18
N PRO A 193 -20.58 7.52 2.31
CA PRO A 193 -19.95 8.49 1.41
C PRO A 193 -18.45 8.25 1.24
N VAL A 194 -17.70 8.10 2.33
CA VAL A 194 -16.25 7.82 2.32
C VAL A 194 -15.83 6.67 1.37
N VAL A 195 -16.66 5.64 1.15
CA VAL A 195 -16.40 4.51 0.23
C VAL A 195 -17.28 4.49 -1.03
N SER A 196 -17.89 5.63 -1.39
CA SER A 196 -18.62 5.78 -2.66
C SER A 196 -17.70 5.54 -3.86
N GLY A 197 -18.13 4.72 -4.81
CA GLY A 197 -17.32 4.35 -5.98
C GLY A 197 -16.04 3.55 -5.69
N LEU A 198 -15.89 2.97 -4.50
CA LEU A 198 -14.87 1.94 -4.21
C LEU A 198 -15.54 0.56 -4.13
N ASN A 199 -14.88 -0.45 -4.68
CA ASN A 199 -15.30 -1.85 -4.70
C ASN A 199 -14.25 -2.74 -4.01
N ASN A 200 -14.56 -4.03 -3.81
CA ASN A 200 -13.62 -4.96 -3.16
C ASN A 200 -12.28 -5.12 -3.90
N VAL A 201 -12.22 -4.86 -5.21
CA VAL A 201 -10.97 -4.88 -6.00
C VAL A 201 -10.05 -3.70 -5.67
N ASP A 202 -10.61 -2.52 -5.38
CA ASP A 202 -9.87 -1.32 -4.95
C ASP A 202 -9.35 -1.45 -3.51
N LEU A 203 -9.77 -2.50 -2.81
CA LEU A 203 -9.49 -2.81 -1.41
C LEU A 203 -8.66 -4.11 -1.26
N TYR A 204 -8.08 -4.61 -2.34
CA TYR A 204 -7.25 -5.82 -2.38
C TYR A 204 -5.79 -5.48 -2.70
N PHE A 205 -4.88 -5.79 -1.77
CA PHE A 205 -3.47 -5.37 -1.84
C PHE A 205 -2.47 -6.53 -1.73
N ASN A 206 -2.95 -7.77 -1.53
CA ASN A 206 -2.12 -8.99 -1.32
C ASN A 206 -1.21 -9.37 -2.52
N GLU A 207 -1.39 -8.79 -3.70
CA GLU A 207 -0.49 -8.95 -4.86
C GLU A 207 0.55 -7.83 -4.99
N LEU A 208 0.30 -6.70 -4.33
CA LEU A 208 1.08 -5.47 -4.46
C LEU A 208 2.16 -5.37 -3.37
N LEU A 209 1.95 -6.05 -2.23
CA LEU A 209 2.66 -5.84 -0.97
C LEU A 209 3.07 -7.17 -0.33
N LYS A 210 4.26 -7.19 0.30
CA LYS A 210 4.78 -8.34 1.06
C LYS A 210 4.26 -8.39 2.52
N ASN A 211 3.78 -7.26 3.04
CA ASN A 211 3.36 -7.10 4.44
C ASN A 211 1.84 -6.87 4.54
N SER A 212 1.27 -7.02 5.74
CA SER A 212 -0.11 -6.62 6.04
C SER A 212 -0.20 -5.10 6.23
N VAL A 213 -1.16 -4.44 5.59
CA VAL A 213 -1.41 -2.99 5.75
C VAL A 213 -2.35 -2.64 6.89
N MET A 214 -3.09 -3.60 7.43
CA MET A 214 -3.70 -3.49 8.75
C MET A 214 -2.99 -4.48 9.67
N VAL A 215 -2.61 -4.03 10.87
CA VAL A 215 -2.09 -4.90 11.95
C VAL A 215 -3.09 -5.07 13.09
N ASN A 216 -3.92 -4.05 13.33
CA ASN A 216 -4.90 -4.01 14.40
C ASN A 216 -6.31 -3.77 13.84
N GLY A 217 -7.27 -4.61 14.25
CA GLY A 217 -8.69 -4.47 13.94
C GLY A 217 -9.42 -3.60 14.98
N LEU A 218 -10.29 -2.71 14.52
CA LEU A 218 -11.09 -1.82 15.36
C LEU A 218 -12.18 -2.60 16.10
N SER A 219 -12.36 -2.30 17.38
CA SER A 219 -13.35 -2.94 18.27
C SER A 219 -13.79 -2.02 19.42
N GLY A 220 -14.56 -2.56 20.38
CA GLY A 220 -15.03 -1.81 21.55
C GLY A 220 -16.31 -1.01 21.30
N ASN A 221 -16.66 -0.14 22.26
CA ASN A 221 -17.94 0.58 22.28
C ASN A 221 -18.14 1.54 21.10
N PHE A 222 -17.06 2.12 20.55
CA PHE A 222 -17.14 2.93 19.32
C PHE A 222 -17.66 2.10 18.15
N VAL A 223 -17.15 0.88 17.97
CA VAL A 223 -17.56 -0.02 16.89
C VAL A 223 -18.95 -0.61 17.15
N ASN A 224 -19.27 -0.95 18.40
CA ASN A 224 -20.58 -1.49 18.78
C ASN A 224 -21.74 -0.47 18.61
N LYS A 225 -21.45 0.83 18.62
CA LYS A 225 -22.43 1.91 18.38
C LYS A 225 -22.39 2.45 16.93
N GLY A 226 -21.33 2.13 16.19
CA GLY A 226 -21.08 2.62 14.85
C GLY A 226 -21.50 1.64 13.75
N ASN A 227 -21.14 2.00 12.53
CA ASN A 227 -21.25 1.18 11.33
C ASN A 227 -19.87 0.70 10.91
N THR A 228 -19.62 -0.61 10.92
CA THR A 228 -18.46 -1.16 10.18
C THR A 228 -18.71 -1.00 8.67
N ILE A 229 -17.90 -0.17 8.03
CA ILE A 229 -17.96 0.10 6.58
C ILE A 229 -17.09 -0.93 5.84
N LEU A 230 -15.85 -1.10 6.30
CA LEU A 230 -14.89 -2.08 5.77
C LEU A 230 -14.46 -3.05 6.86
N THR A 231 -14.30 -4.33 6.51
CA THR A 231 -13.74 -5.36 7.38
C THR A 231 -12.60 -6.12 6.70
N ALA A 232 -11.62 -6.59 7.46
CA ALA A 232 -10.57 -7.49 7.00
C ALA A 232 -11.17 -8.77 6.39
N CYS A 233 -10.77 -9.08 5.16
CA CYS A 233 -11.28 -10.22 4.41
C CYS A 233 -10.99 -11.56 5.12
N ASN A 234 -11.82 -12.58 4.85
CA ASN A 234 -11.72 -13.85 5.54
C ASN A 234 -10.60 -14.77 4.99
N THR A 235 -10.37 -14.81 3.67
CA THR A 235 -9.06 -15.26 3.12
C THR A 235 -7.97 -14.40 3.80
N ASN A 236 -6.97 -15.05 4.40
CA ASN A 236 -5.65 -14.44 4.42
C ASN A 236 -5.01 -14.80 3.09
N TRP A 237 -5.40 -14.13 2.01
CA TRP A 237 -5.12 -14.64 0.67
C TRP A 237 -3.64 -14.45 0.25
N SER A 238 -2.84 -13.77 1.08
CA SER A 238 -1.36 -13.87 1.07
C SER A 238 -0.85 -15.30 1.33
N GLU A 239 -1.62 -16.14 2.01
CA GLU A 239 -1.38 -17.57 2.24
C GLU A 239 -1.67 -18.44 1.01
N TRP A 240 -2.14 -17.85 -0.10
CA TRP A 240 -2.35 -18.50 -1.39
C TRP A 240 -1.48 -17.88 -2.48
N ASN A 241 -1.39 -16.55 -2.51
CA ASN A 241 -0.61 -15.78 -3.48
C ASN A 241 0.87 -16.23 -3.51
N ASN A 242 1.34 -16.63 -4.69
CA ASN A 242 2.72 -17.07 -4.94
C ASN A 242 3.18 -18.29 -4.09
N GLN A 243 2.26 -19.06 -3.49
CA GLN A 243 2.59 -20.28 -2.75
C GLN A 243 2.69 -21.53 -3.67
N PRO A 244 3.44 -22.57 -3.28
CA PRO A 244 3.43 -23.86 -3.97
C PRO A 244 2.04 -24.50 -4.02
N GLU A 245 1.72 -25.22 -5.10
CA GLU A 245 0.36 -25.73 -5.35
C GLU A 245 -0.19 -26.63 -4.23
N TYR A 246 0.65 -27.51 -3.68
CA TYR A 246 0.30 -28.41 -2.56
C TYR A 246 -0.10 -27.67 -1.27
N ASN A 247 0.28 -26.39 -1.14
CA ASN A 247 0.10 -25.57 0.06
C ASN A 247 -1.18 -24.71 -0.04
N LYS A 248 -1.52 -24.26 -1.27
CA LYS A 248 -2.60 -23.31 -1.58
C LYS A 248 -3.96 -23.69 -1.00
N THR A 249 -4.48 -24.86 -1.36
CA THR A 249 -5.85 -25.27 -1.03
C THR A 249 -6.04 -25.45 0.48
N GLY A 250 -5.08 -26.09 1.15
CA GLY A 250 -5.10 -26.26 2.61
C GLY A 250 -5.03 -24.91 3.35
N ARG A 251 -4.19 -23.98 2.87
CA ARG A 251 -4.07 -22.63 3.46
C ARG A 251 -5.32 -21.77 3.29
N VAL A 252 -5.93 -21.74 2.10
CA VAL A 252 -7.22 -21.04 1.91
C VAL A 252 -8.29 -21.63 2.82
N LEU A 253 -8.46 -22.95 2.81
CA LEU A 253 -9.50 -23.64 3.59
C LEU A 253 -9.32 -23.40 5.10
N LYS A 254 -8.06 -23.45 5.58
CA LYS A 254 -7.69 -23.09 6.96
C LYS A 254 -8.07 -21.63 7.25
N SER A 255 -7.63 -20.70 6.39
CA SER A 255 -7.86 -19.27 6.59
C SER A 255 -9.35 -18.90 6.55
N GLU A 256 -10.19 -19.54 5.76
CA GLU A 256 -11.63 -19.27 5.78
C GLU A 256 -12.32 -19.78 7.07
N ARG A 257 -11.84 -20.90 7.63
CA ARG A 257 -12.54 -21.60 8.74
C ARG A 257 -12.10 -21.17 10.12
N GLU A 258 -10.83 -20.83 10.30
CA GLU A 258 -10.33 -20.46 11.61
C GLU A 258 -10.89 -19.11 12.04
N LYS A 259 -11.55 -19.08 13.20
CA LYS A 259 -12.10 -17.83 13.74
C LYS A 259 -10.96 -16.84 14.00
N LYS A 260 -11.13 -15.63 13.49
CA LYS A 260 -10.20 -14.52 13.68
C LYS A 260 -10.76 -13.55 14.71
N GLN A 261 -9.90 -12.67 15.25
CA GLN A 261 -10.37 -11.52 16.03
C GLN A 261 -11.16 -10.54 15.14
N ALA A 262 -11.84 -9.58 15.77
CA ALA A 262 -12.65 -8.58 15.06
C ALA A 262 -11.82 -7.87 13.97
N GLY A 263 -12.45 -7.64 12.81
CA GLY A 263 -11.74 -7.23 11.59
C GLY A 263 -12.08 -5.84 11.08
N SER A 264 -12.91 -5.07 11.79
CA SER A 264 -13.36 -3.75 11.32
C SER A 264 -12.15 -2.85 11.01
N ALA A 265 -12.02 -2.43 9.76
CA ALA A 265 -10.88 -1.70 9.23
C ALA A 265 -11.19 -0.22 8.96
N LEU A 266 -12.47 0.08 8.67
CA LEU A 266 -13.04 1.42 8.62
C LEU A 266 -14.42 1.39 9.27
N VAL A 267 -14.65 2.28 10.23
CA VAL A 267 -15.90 2.40 10.99
C VAL A 267 -16.35 3.86 11.01
N SER A 268 -17.64 4.11 10.81
CA SER A 268 -18.25 5.41 11.11
C SER A 268 -19.10 5.37 12.38
N TYR A 269 -19.27 6.51 13.05
CA TYR A 269 -20.21 6.69 14.15
C TYR A 269 -20.66 8.14 14.23
N THR A 270 -21.98 8.39 14.14
CA THR A 270 -22.57 9.72 14.35
C THR A 270 -22.87 9.91 15.83
N SER A 271 -22.37 11.01 16.40
CA SER A 271 -22.60 11.36 17.81
C SER A 271 -23.01 12.83 17.91
N GLY A 272 -24.27 13.07 18.24
CA GLY A 272 -24.89 14.39 18.08
C GLY A 272 -24.89 14.78 16.60
N ASN A 273 -24.40 15.98 16.28
CA ASN A 273 -24.35 16.48 14.90
C ASN A 273 -23.06 16.08 14.15
N THR A 274 -22.11 15.39 14.79
CA THR A 274 -20.78 15.13 14.22
C THR A 274 -20.62 13.68 13.79
N ASN A 275 -20.09 13.50 12.58
CA ASN A 275 -19.78 12.19 11.99
C ASN A 275 -18.29 11.89 12.20
N TYR A 276 -18.00 10.81 12.93
CA TYR A 276 -16.65 10.29 13.11
C TYR A 276 -16.42 9.14 12.11
N TYR A 277 -15.29 9.14 11.43
CA TYR A 277 -14.75 8.02 10.66
C TYR A 277 -13.40 7.62 11.26
N VAL A 278 -13.15 6.33 11.42
CA VAL A 278 -11.94 5.80 12.06
C VAL A 278 -11.42 4.62 11.23
N CYS A 279 -10.16 4.69 10.77
CA CYS A 279 -9.52 3.71 9.90
C CYS A 279 -8.23 3.15 10.51
N SER A 280 -8.05 1.83 10.49
CA SER A 280 -6.81 1.14 10.89
C SER A 280 -6.02 0.54 9.72
N ILE A 281 -6.38 0.89 8.48
CA ILE A 281 -5.57 0.61 7.30
C ILE A 281 -4.43 1.65 7.25
N ASP A 282 -3.19 1.19 7.31
CA ASP A 282 -1.97 2.00 7.24
C ASP A 282 -1.65 2.41 5.79
N MET A 283 -1.81 3.69 5.53
CA MET A 283 -1.58 4.37 4.26
C MET A 283 -0.08 4.49 3.91
N ASN A 284 0.82 4.40 4.89
CA ASN A 284 2.26 4.34 4.64
C ASN A 284 2.64 2.95 4.11
N LEU A 285 2.06 1.87 4.66
CA LEU A 285 2.29 0.51 4.16
C LEU A 285 1.63 0.27 2.78
N LEU A 286 0.55 0.98 2.45
CA LEU A 286 -0.09 0.96 1.12
C LEU A 286 0.73 1.61 -0.01
N LYS A 287 1.71 2.47 0.33
CA LYS A 287 2.63 3.14 -0.60
C LYS A 287 1.86 3.89 -1.70
N GLY A 288 2.30 3.82 -2.96
CA GLY A 288 1.64 4.47 -4.10
C GLY A 288 0.18 4.08 -4.39
N ASN A 289 -0.40 3.11 -3.67
CA ASN A 289 -1.82 2.79 -3.76
C ASN A 289 -2.66 3.60 -2.76
N ALA A 290 -2.07 4.06 -1.66
CA ALA A 290 -2.71 4.93 -0.68
C ALA A 290 -3.21 6.23 -1.32
N ASP A 291 -2.40 6.81 -2.19
CA ASP A 291 -2.66 8.07 -2.88
C ASP A 291 -4.01 8.10 -3.59
N LYS A 292 -4.35 7.02 -4.32
CA LYS A 292 -5.64 6.88 -5.01
C LYS A 292 -6.80 6.63 -4.04
N LEU A 293 -6.55 5.84 -2.99
CA LEU A 293 -7.53 5.52 -1.96
C LEU A 293 -7.91 6.77 -1.15
N LEU A 294 -6.92 7.52 -0.66
CA LEU A 294 -7.06 8.78 0.05
C LEU A 294 -7.72 9.85 -0.81
N TYR A 295 -7.27 10.03 -2.05
CA TYR A 295 -7.90 10.98 -2.98
C TYR A 295 -9.39 10.68 -3.16
N LYS A 296 -9.75 9.42 -3.40
CA LYS A 296 -11.15 9.01 -3.59
C LYS A 296 -11.96 9.16 -2.30
N MET A 297 -11.46 8.66 -1.16
CA MET A 297 -12.13 8.76 0.13
C MET A 297 -12.39 10.21 0.56
N LEU A 298 -11.40 11.09 0.44
CA LEU A 298 -11.51 12.49 0.84
C LEU A 298 -12.36 13.31 -0.14
N SER A 299 -12.24 13.07 -1.45
CA SER A 299 -13.12 13.70 -2.44
C SER A 299 -14.59 13.32 -2.22
N ASN A 300 -14.87 12.06 -1.87
CA ASN A 300 -16.22 11.62 -1.50
C ASN A 300 -16.73 12.25 -0.18
N LEU A 301 -15.83 12.78 0.66
CA LEU A 301 -16.16 13.56 1.86
C LEU A 301 -16.14 15.08 1.61
N GLY A 302 -16.10 15.52 0.35
CA GLY A 302 -16.21 16.92 -0.05
C GLY A 302 -14.89 17.69 -0.09
N ALA A 303 -13.76 17.03 0.16
CA ALA A 303 -12.45 17.66 0.09
C ALA A 303 -12.08 18.04 -1.36
N THR A 304 -11.56 19.25 -1.56
CA THR A 304 -11.03 19.68 -2.86
C THR A 304 -9.52 19.57 -2.94
N PHE A 305 -9.03 19.11 -4.09
CA PHE A 305 -7.61 19.07 -4.44
C PHE A 305 -7.35 20.06 -5.59
N SER A 306 -6.16 20.66 -5.66
CA SER A 306 -5.73 21.43 -6.83
C SER A 306 -5.54 20.49 -8.02
N LYS A 307 -6.40 20.64 -9.06
CA LYS A 307 -6.43 19.92 -10.35
C LYS A 307 -5.54 18.66 -10.44
N LEU A 308 -6.16 17.48 -10.28
CA LEU A 308 -5.52 16.17 -10.44
C LEU A 308 -6.10 15.41 -11.64
N GLN A 309 -5.23 14.89 -12.51
CA GLN A 309 -5.17 13.45 -12.84
C GLN A 309 -4.03 13.14 -13.83
N GLU A 310 -3.94 13.86 -14.95
CA GLU A 310 -2.93 13.63 -16.00
C GLU A 310 -1.50 13.94 -15.51
N ASP A 311 -1.37 15.02 -14.74
CA ASP A 311 -0.11 15.58 -14.21
C ASP A 311 0.64 14.69 -13.19
N MET A 312 0.01 13.59 -12.74
CA MET A 312 0.58 12.60 -11.81
C MET A 312 1.07 11.33 -12.52
N ALA A 313 0.98 11.26 -13.85
CA ALA A 313 1.60 10.21 -14.64
C ALA A 313 3.13 10.39 -14.63
N MET A 314 3.79 9.84 -13.60
CA MET A 314 5.24 9.97 -13.43
C MET A 314 6.05 9.33 -14.57
N LEU A 315 5.46 8.44 -15.36
CA LEU A 315 5.97 8.01 -16.66
C LEU A 315 4.97 8.47 -17.73
N SER A 316 5.44 8.96 -18.89
CA SER A 316 4.59 9.14 -20.07
C SER A 316 4.17 7.79 -20.67
N SER A 317 3.28 7.82 -21.68
CA SER A 317 2.95 6.67 -22.55
C SER A 317 4.20 5.95 -23.07
N ASP A 318 5.23 6.73 -23.36
CA ASP A 318 6.49 6.34 -24.01
C ASP A 318 7.62 6.15 -22.97
N GLY A 319 7.27 6.03 -21.69
CA GLY A 319 8.17 5.64 -20.61
C GLY A 319 9.11 6.73 -20.08
N TYR A 320 8.98 7.99 -20.51
CA TYR A 320 9.80 9.10 -19.99
C TYR A 320 9.35 9.53 -18.59
N LEU A 321 10.30 9.69 -17.67
CA LEU A 321 10.03 10.20 -16.32
C LEU A 321 9.61 11.68 -16.37
N LYS A 322 8.44 12.00 -15.80
CA LYS A 322 7.83 13.35 -15.83
C LYS A 322 7.85 14.10 -14.51
N SER A 323 7.98 13.42 -13.39
CA SER A 323 8.13 14.03 -12.06
C SER A 323 9.06 13.16 -11.20
N ALA A 324 9.72 13.76 -10.22
CA ALA A 324 10.53 13.07 -9.22
C ALA A 324 10.60 13.89 -7.92
N LEU A 325 10.98 13.25 -6.81
CA LEU A 325 11.55 14.00 -5.68
C LEU A 325 12.98 14.38 -6.05
N VAL A 326 13.32 15.66 -5.96
CA VAL A 326 14.65 16.18 -6.26
C VAL A 326 15.23 16.89 -5.04
N CYS A 327 16.49 16.61 -4.74
CA CYS A 327 17.28 17.29 -3.71
C CYS A 327 18.69 17.46 -4.25
N GLY A 328 19.30 18.64 -4.10
CA GLY A 328 20.54 18.92 -4.80
C GLY A 328 21.24 20.20 -4.38
N GLY A 329 22.12 20.65 -5.27
CA GLY A 329 23.02 21.78 -5.01
C GLY A 329 24.14 21.49 -4.01
N PHE A 330 24.38 20.21 -3.71
CA PHE A 330 25.47 19.76 -2.84
C PHE A 330 26.83 20.12 -3.45
N ASP A 331 27.69 20.79 -2.70
CA ASP A 331 28.97 21.27 -3.24
C ASP A 331 29.99 20.13 -3.47
N ALA A 332 30.44 20.03 -4.72
CA ALA A 332 31.50 19.13 -5.17
C ALA A 332 32.66 19.90 -5.84
N SER A 333 32.78 21.22 -5.58
CA SER A 333 33.78 22.11 -6.17
C SER A 333 35.22 21.60 -6.11
N ASN A 334 35.57 20.90 -5.02
CA ASN A 334 36.90 20.37 -4.73
C ASN A 334 37.05 18.87 -5.05
N LEU A 335 36.16 18.28 -5.85
CA LEU A 335 36.13 16.84 -6.14
C LEU A 335 36.22 16.56 -7.65
N THR A 336 36.90 15.48 -8.03
CA THR A 336 36.75 14.91 -9.37
C THR A 336 35.37 14.26 -9.54
N THR A 337 34.94 14.04 -10.78
CA THR A 337 33.68 13.35 -11.10
C THR A 337 33.55 11.98 -10.42
N GLU A 338 34.65 11.22 -10.34
CA GLU A 338 34.71 9.92 -9.67
C GLU A 338 34.61 10.06 -8.14
N GLN A 339 35.32 11.02 -7.54
CA GLN A 339 35.21 11.33 -6.12
C GLN A 339 33.78 11.79 -5.75
N ALA A 340 33.12 12.57 -6.61
CA ALA A 340 31.73 12.99 -6.43
C ALA A 340 30.73 11.85 -6.61
N ALA A 341 31.01 10.84 -7.46
CA ALA A 341 30.18 9.65 -7.55
C ALA A 341 30.25 8.82 -6.25
N ASN A 342 31.47 8.63 -5.73
CA ASN A 342 31.76 7.75 -4.60
C ASN A 342 31.50 8.38 -3.21
N LYS A 343 31.68 9.69 -3.05
CA LYS A 343 31.36 10.41 -1.80
C LYS A 343 29.85 10.43 -1.56
N GLU A 344 29.40 9.99 -0.39
CA GLU A 344 28.01 10.18 0.03
C GLU A 344 27.74 11.64 0.41
N PHE A 345 26.65 12.22 -0.10
CA PHE A 345 26.19 13.55 0.31
C PHE A 345 24.87 13.52 1.10
N LEU A 346 24.13 12.40 0.99
CA LEU A 346 22.95 12.10 1.77
C LEU A 346 23.34 11.18 2.93
N SER A 347 22.72 11.37 4.09
CA SER A 347 22.83 10.41 5.19
C SER A 347 22.09 9.13 4.81
N ASP A 348 22.77 7.99 4.85
CA ASP A 348 22.28 6.70 4.34
C ASP A 348 21.85 6.77 2.86
N GLU A 349 22.78 7.20 1.98
CA GLU A 349 22.55 7.35 0.53
C GLU A 349 21.95 6.10 -0.12
N LEU A 350 22.21 4.90 0.41
CA LEU A 350 21.68 3.66 -0.15
C LEU A 350 20.23 3.38 0.25
N ASN A 351 19.82 3.62 1.50
CA ASN A 351 18.51 3.20 2.01
C ASN A 351 17.51 4.34 2.26
N ILE A 352 17.89 5.59 1.96
CA ILE A 352 17.03 6.77 2.12
C ILE A 352 15.68 6.64 1.40
N ASN A 353 14.57 6.80 2.13
CA ASN A 353 13.22 6.93 1.58
C ASN A 353 12.73 8.37 1.78
N PRO A 354 13.07 9.31 0.86
CA PRO A 354 12.79 10.72 1.07
C PRO A 354 11.33 11.09 0.80
N PHE A 355 10.91 12.23 1.34
CA PHE A 355 9.62 12.87 1.10
C PHE A 355 9.81 14.37 0.89
N ALA A 356 8.86 15.04 0.23
CA ALA A 356 8.96 16.48 0.01
C ALA A 356 8.97 17.25 1.34
N GLY A 357 9.86 18.24 1.48
CA GLY A 357 10.09 18.97 2.73
C GLY A 357 11.11 18.31 3.68
N LEU A 358 11.54 17.07 3.42
CA LEU A 358 12.67 16.47 4.16
C LEU A 358 13.94 17.29 3.89
N ASN A 359 14.65 17.68 4.95
CA ASN A 359 16.01 18.21 4.82
C ASN A 359 17.04 17.06 4.85
N SER A 360 18.06 17.14 4.01
CA SER A 360 19.17 16.20 3.97
C SER A 360 20.47 16.99 3.83
N ASN A 361 21.22 17.08 4.93
CA ASN A 361 22.51 17.78 5.02
C ASN A 361 22.47 19.21 4.47
N GLY A 362 21.43 19.96 4.83
CA GLY A 362 21.20 21.36 4.46
C GLY A 362 20.20 21.54 3.32
N GLN A 363 20.10 20.57 2.40
CA GLN A 363 19.30 20.69 1.17
C GLN A 363 17.90 20.08 1.34
N THR A 364 16.88 20.66 0.70
CA THR A 364 15.48 20.25 0.85
C THR A 364 15.01 19.39 -0.33
N TRP A 365 14.39 18.25 -0.04
CA TRP A 365 13.68 17.46 -1.05
C TRP A 365 12.41 18.16 -1.52
N ARG A 366 12.24 18.31 -2.83
CA ARG A 366 11.13 19.03 -3.49
C ARG A 366 10.51 18.14 -4.55
N VAL A 367 9.21 18.29 -4.84
CA VAL A 367 8.60 17.64 -6.01
C VAL A 367 8.90 18.51 -7.22
N GLU A 368 9.71 18.01 -8.15
CA GLU A 368 10.09 18.73 -9.37
C GLU A 368 9.57 17.99 -10.61
N LYS A 369 9.21 18.75 -11.64
CA LYS A 369 8.75 18.22 -12.92
C LYS A 369 9.85 18.27 -13.97
N ALA A 370 9.86 17.26 -14.83
CA ALA A 370 10.67 17.23 -16.03
C ALA A 370 10.13 18.20 -17.09
N THR A 371 11.02 18.74 -17.92
CA THR A 371 10.68 19.68 -18.98
C THR A 371 10.80 19.06 -20.37
N GLY A 372 9.89 19.45 -21.27
CA GLY A 372 9.86 18.97 -22.65
C GLY A 372 9.32 17.55 -22.84
N GLU A 373 9.13 17.18 -24.10
CA GLU A 373 8.56 15.89 -24.51
C GLU A 373 9.45 14.72 -24.08
N ASN A 374 10.77 14.88 -24.12
CA ASN A 374 11.75 13.86 -23.69
C ASN A 374 11.99 13.80 -22.17
N GLY A 375 11.25 14.57 -21.35
CA GLY A 375 11.32 14.47 -19.88
C GLY A 375 12.69 14.84 -19.29
N SER A 376 13.22 16.01 -19.63
CA SER A 376 14.52 16.49 -19.11
C SER A 376 14.36 17.28 -17.81
N PHE A 377 14.93 16.77 -16.71
CA PHE A 377 15.11 17.50 -15.46
C PHE A 377 16.30 18.46 -15.60
N ASN A 378 16.03 19.76 -15.74
CA ASN A 378 17.08 20.79 -15.77
C ASN A 378 17.30 21.37 -14.37
N PHE A 379 18.36 20.92 -13.69
CA PHE A 379 18.62 21.32 -12.29
C PHE A 379 18.92 22.83 -12.14
N ARG A 380 19.42 23.51 -13.19
CA ARG A 380 19.68 24.96 -13.17
C ARG A 380 18.42 25.83 -13.16
N LYS A 381 17.28 25.29 -13.56
CA LYS A 381 15.98 25.98 -13.62
C LYS A 381 15.03 25.59 -12.49
N MET A 382 15.41 24.62 -11.66
CA MET A 382 14.66 24.16 -10.50
C MET A 382 14.97 25.02 -9.27
N ASN A 383 14.02 25.13 -8.35
CA ASN A 383 14.17 25.95 -7.14
C ASN A 383 14.89 25.15 -6.04
N LEU A 384 16.10 24.70 -6.34
CA LEU A 384 16.95 23.92 -5.43
C LEU A 384 17.80 24.84 -4.55
N ASP A 385 18.10 24.35 -3.36
CA ASP A 385 19.00 25.03 -2.42
C ASP A 385 20.47 24.77 -2.83
N GLY A 386 21.41 25.68 -2.52
CA GLY A 386 22.85 25.44 -2.71
C GLY A 386 23.50 25.90 -4.04
N ASN A 387 24.49 25.13 -4.51
CA ASN A 387 25.41 25.49 -5.61
C ASN A 387 25.04 24.78 -6.93
N PHE A 388 25.10 25.48 -8.08
CA PHE A 388 24.81 24.91 -9.41
C PHE A 388 26.05 24.69 -10.29
N LYS A 389 27.27 24.86 -9.77
CA LYS A 389 28.52 24.64 -10.52
C LYS A 389 29.46 23.70 -9.75
N ASN A 390 29.87 22.60 -10.39
CA ASN A 390 30.62 21.50 -9.79
C ASN A 390 29.85 20.97 -8.56
N ALA A 391 28.64 20.48 -8.80
CA ALA A 391 27.67 20.16 -7.74
C ALA A 391 26.94 18.84 -8.02
N VAL A 392 26.28 18.30 -6.99
CA VAL A 392 25.53 17.04 -7.04
C VAL A 392 24.05 17.27 -6.71
N ALA A 393 23.19 16.50 -7.38
CA ALA A 393 21.75 16.43 -7.18
C ALA A 393 21.26 14.99 -7.29
N TYR A 394 20.10 14.70 -6.73
CA TYR A 394 19.51 13.37 -6.68
C TYR A 394 18.05 13.44 -7.15
N LEU A 395 17.63 12.45 -7.95
CA LEU A 395 16.24 12.10 -8.19
C LEU A 395 15.90 10.86 -7.37
N SER A 396 14.79 10.91 -6.63
CA SER A 396 14.19 9.76 -5.95
C SER A 396 12.77 9.53 -6.46
N PHE A 397 12.47 8.27 -6.80
CA PHE A 397 11.13 7.80 -7.17
C PHE A 397 11.05 6.28 -6.99
N TRP A 398 9.83 5.74 -7.03
CA TRP A 398 9.57 4.32 -6.88
C TRP A 398 8.84 3.76 -8.10
N VAL A 399 9.20 2.54 -8.53
CA VAL A 399 8.64 1.86 -9.70
C VAL A 399 8.05 0.51 -9.30
N TYR A 400 6.77 0.29 -9.59
CA TYR A 400 6.08 -0.98 -9.36
C TYR A 400 6.34 -1.95 -10.52
N SER A 401 6.77 -3.18 -10.21
CA SER A 401 6.75 -4.30 -11.14
C SER A 401 5.70 -5.33 -10.74
N PRO A 402 4.82 -5.79 -11.65
CA PRO A 402 3.84 -6.84 -11.38
C PRO A 402 4.46 -8.23 -11.14
N ARG A 403 5.70 -8.45 -11.58
CA ARG A 403 6.40 -9.74 -11.47
C ARG A 403 7.89 -9.57 -11.16
N SER A 404 8.59 -10.66 -10.89
CA SER A 404 10.02 -10.62 -10.55
C SER A 404 10.87 -10.65 -11.82
N LEU A 405 11.76 -9.67 -12.00
CA LEU A 405 12.78 -9.67 -13.07
C LEU A 405 14.15 -10.16 -12.56
N VAL A 406 14.14 -10.97 -11.49
CA VAL A 406 15.36 -11.54 -10.88
C VAL A 406 15.27 -13.03 -10.57
N ASN A 407 14.13 -13.67 -10.81
CA ASN A 407 13.91 -15.08 -10.46
C ASN A 407 13.34 -15.90 -11.63
N LEU A 408 14.24 -16.34 -12.50
CA LEU A 408 13.95 -17.18 -13.67
C LEU A 408 13.28 -18.53 -13.33
N LEU A 409 13.42 -19.02 -12.09
CA LEU A 409 12.78 -20.27 -11.65
C LEU A 409 11.29 -20.10 -11.32
N VAL A 410 10.83 -18.85 -11.13
CA VAL A 410 9.43 -18.50 -10.91
C VAL A 410 8.81 -17.86 -12.16
N GLU A 411 9.62 -17.15 -12.95
CA GLU A 411 9.20 -16.36 -14.11
C GLU A 411 10.11 -16.70 -15.32
N PRO A 412 9.84 -17.80 -16.05
CA PRO A 412 10.74 -18.29 -17.11
C PRO A 412 10.72 -17.45 -18.40
N ASP A 413 9.56 -16.89 -18.75
CA ASP A 413 9.41 -15.90 -19.82
C ASP A 413 9.49 -14.50 -19.20
N MET A 414 10.71 -13.97 -19.05
CA MET A 414 11.00 -12.73 -18.35
C MET A 414 11.19 -11.57 -19.34
N PRO A 415 10.42 -10.47 -19.25
CA PRO A 415 10.60 -9.34 -20.14
C PRO A 415 11.91 -8.62 -19.81
N ALA A 416 12.62 -8.19 -20.84
CA ALA A 416 13.69 -7.20 -20.69
C ALA A 416 13.05 -5.88 -20.26
N PHE A 417 13.62 -5.20 -19.28
CA PHE A 417 13.20 -3.87 -18.86
C PHE A 417 14.45 -3.01 -18.74
N ASP A 418 14.56 -2.05 -19.65
CA ASP A 418 15.78 -1.31 -19.94
C ASP A 418 15.56 0.17 -19.62
N MET A 419 16.62 0.86 -19.19
CA MET A 419 16.57 2.27 -18.80
C MET A 419 17.58 3.07 -19.61
N TYR A 420 17.10 4.16 -20.20
CA TYR A 420 17.91 5.11 -20.93
C TYR A 420 18.05 6.40 -20.12
N LEU A 421 19.28 6.90 -20.05
CA LEU A 421 19.66 8.08 -19.31
C LEU A 421 20.30 9.08 -20.27
N ASN A 422 19.69 10.27 -20.38
CA ASN A 422 20.26 11.39 -21.13
C ASN A 422 20.84 12.40 -20.12
N ALA A 423 22.14 12.35 -19.87
CA ALA A 423 22.81 13.13 -18.83
C ALA A 423 23.93 13.99 -19.41
N ASN A 424 23.86 15.31 -19.19
CA ASN A 424 24.93 16.25 -19.57
C ASN A 424 26.11 16.22 -18.56
N GLY A 425 26.46 15.04 -18.06
CA GLY A 425 27.36 14.81 -16.94
C GLY A 425 27.29 13.37 -16.44
N ALA A 426 28.05 13.05 -15.39
CA ALA A 426 28.08 11.69 -14.84
C ALA A 426 26.88 11.39 -13.94
N ALA A 427 26.59 10.11 -13.75
CA ALA A 427 25.52 9.65 -12.87
C ALA A 427 25.88 8.37 -12.08
N LYS A 428 25.20 8.14 -10.96
CA LYS A 428 25.23 6.88 -10.21
C LYS A 428 23.80 6.43 -9.95
N ILE A 429 23.50 5.18 -10.29
CA ILE A 429 22.15 4.60 -10.16
C ILE A 429 22.15 3.62 -8.99
N ILE A 430 21.24 3.84 -8.04
CA ILE A 430 20.97 2.94 -6.93
C ILE A 430 19.54 2.41 -7.10
N LEU A 431 19.40 1.08 -7.07
CA LEU A 431 18.12 0.37 -7.09
C LEU A 431 18.01 -0.46 -5.81
N ASN A 432 16.99 -0.21 -4.98
CA ASN A 432 16.75 -0.94 -3.73
C ASN A 432 18.02 -1.06 -2.83
N GLY A 433 18.75 0.04 -2.65
CA GLY A 433 20.01 0.06 -1.88
C GLY A 433 21.24 -0.56 -2.55
N LYS A 434 21.10 -1.13 -3.76
CA LYS A 434 22.23 -1.65 -4.54
C LYS A 434 22.60 -0.70 -5.68
N VAL A 435 23.88 -0.31 -5.77
CA VAL A 435 24.40 0.38 -6.95
C VAL A 435 24.30 -0.55 -8.16
N LEU A 436 23.61 -0.10 -9.22
CA LEU A 436 23.57 -0.81 -10.51
C LEU A 436 24.75 -0.45 -11.39
N LEU A 437 25.04 0.85 -11.51
CA LEU A 437 26.14 1.39 -12.32
C LEU A 437 26.75 2.64 -11.67
N PRO A 438 28.09 2.73 -11.61
CA PRO A 438 28.82 3.99 -11.61
C PRO A 438 29.04 4.43 -13.07
N LEU A 439 28.30 5.42 -13.57
CA LEU A 439 28.50 5.97 -14.91
C LEU A 439 29.61 7.04 -14.88
N THR A 440 30.86 6.59 -15.05
CA THR A 440 32.06 7.44 -15.07
C THR A 440 32.71 7.47 -16.45
N SER A 441 32.07 8.15 -17.41
CA SER A 441 32.68 8.50 -18.70
C SER A 441 32.27 9.91 -19.13
N GLN A 442 33.07 10.57 -19.96
CA GLN A 442 32.88 11.98 -20.33
C GLN A 442 32.43 12.18 -21.80
N HIS A 443 31.89 11.13 -22.45
CA HIS A 443 31.90 11.04 -23.92
C HIS A 443 30.59 10.63 -24.60
N SER A 444 29.54 10.28 -23.87
CA SER A 444 28.16 10.25 -24.38
C SER A 444 27.23 10.98 -23.42
N ASN A 445 26.18 11.62 -23.96
CA ASN A 445 25.06 12.10 -23.14
C ASN A 445 24.09 10.95 -22.87
N ASP A 446 23.94 10.02 -23.81
CA ASP A 446 23.05 8.88 -23.71
C ASP A 446 23.76 7.64 -23.15
N TYR A 447 23.09 6.97 -22.20
CA TYR A 447 23.53 5.72 -21.56
C TYR A 447 22.36 4.74 -21.52
N GLU A 448 22.65 3.46 -21.72
CA GLU A 448 21.67 2.38 -21.71
C GLU A 448 21.98 1.39 -20.58
N VAL A 449 20.95 1.00 -19.82
CA VAL A 449 21.03 0.09 -18.67
C VAL A 449 20.09 -1.08 -18.93
N LYS A 450 20.62 -2.14 -19.53
CA LYS A 450 19.83 -3.31 -19.94
C LYS A 450 19.50 -4.23 -18.75
N ASN A 451 18.33 -4.86 -18.81
CA ASN A 451 17.84 -5.90 -17.90
C ASN A 451 17.90 -5.49 -16.42
N ILE A 452 17.21 -4.41 -16.06
CA ILE A 452 17.19 -3.90 -14.68
C ILE A 452 16.56 -4.95 -13.74
N PRO A 453 17.24 -5.32 -12.63
CA PRO A 453 16.82 -6.40 -11.74
C PRO A 453 15.69 -5.96 -10.78
N LEU A 454 14.49 -5.67 -11.31
CA LEU A 454 13.31 -5.32 -10.52
C LEU A 454 12.80 -6.52 -9.71
N GLN A 455 12.50 -6.32 -8.43
CA GLN A 455 11.71 -7.24 -7.63
C GLN A 455 10.21 -7.06 -7.92
N LYS A 456 9.41 -8.11 -7.69
CA LYS A 456 7.94 -8.00 -7.65
C LYS A 456 7.52 -7.04 -6.52
N GLY A 457 6.64 -6.09 -6.83
CA GLY A 457 6.24 -5.00 -5.94
C GLY A 457 6.92 -3.68 -6.30
N TRP A 458 6.95 -2.75 -5.33
CA TRP A 458 7.60 -1.45 -5.49
C TRP A 458 9.12 -1.53 -5.31
N ASN A 459 9.86 -0.90 -6.22
CA ASN A 459 11.31 -0.79 -6.24
C ASN A 459 11.74 0.67 -6.12
N HIS A 460 12.75 0.99 -5.32
CA HIS A 460 13.26 2.35 -5.16
C HIS A 460 14.37 2.65 -6.16
N PHE A 461 14.25 3.76 -6.89
CA PHE A 461 15.32 4.34 -7.69
C PHE A 461 15.81 5.62 -7.02
N LEU A 462 17.13 5.68 -6.78
CA LEU A 462 17.84 6.91 -6.47
C LEU A 462 18.91 7.14 -7.54
N ILE A 463 18.77 8.22 -8.31
CA ILE A 463 19.70 8.60 -9.39
C ILE A 463 20.44 9.87 -8.96
N LYS A 464 21.74 9.72 -8.72
CA LYS A 464 22.66 10.81 -8.39
C LYS A 464 23.24 11.40 -9.67
N SER A 465 23.02 12.68 -9.94
CA SER A 465 23.57 13.43 -11.07
C SER A 465 24.71 14.35 -10.62
N ILE A 466 25.79 14.40 -11.41
CA ILE A 466 27.02 15.11 -11.11
C ILE A 466 27.30 16.15 -12.20
N GLN A 467 27.32 17.43 -11.83
CA GLN A 467 27.52 18.54 -12.75
C GLN A 467 28.99 18.69 -13.13
N HIS A 468 29.33 18.41 -14.40
CA HIS A 468 30.70 18.55 -14.94
C HIS A 468 30.68 19.22 -16.33
N GLY A 469 29.95 20.34 -16.44
CA GLY A 469 29.75 21.10 -17.68
C GLY A 469 28.28 21.37 -18.01
N GLY A 470 28.04 22.26 -18.97
CA GLY A 470 26.72 22.51 -19.58
C GLY A 470 25.57 22.88 -18.64
N ASP A 471 24.35 22.71 -19.17
CA ASP A 471 23.08 23.13 -18.57
C ASP A 471 22.58 22.27 -17.40
N TRP A 472 23.31 21.22 -17.03
CA TRP A 472 22.94 20.24 -16.01
C TRP A 472 21.52 19.67 -16.22
N ASN A 473 21.39 18.86 -17.29
CA ASN A 473 20.17 18.11 -17.61
C ASN A 473 20.33 16.64 -17.23
N LEU A 474 19.21 16.03 -16.83
CA LEU A 474 19.02 14.58 -16.71
C LEU A 474 17.65 14.19 -17.26
N GLY A 475 17.60 13.45 -18.37
CA GLY A 475 16.42 12.72 -18.84
C GLY A 475 16.48 11.26 -18.42
N VAL A 476 15.32 10.67 -18.13
CA VAL A 476 15.18 9.24 -17.79
C VAL A 476 14.03 8.66 -18.61
N LYS A 477 14.27 7.52 -19.27
CA LYS A 477 13.26 6.74 -19.98
C LYS A 477 13.34 5.27 -19.57
N PHE A 478 12.21 4.59 -19.51
CA PHE A 478 12.13 3.13 -19.36
C PHE A 478 11.44 2.50 -20.58
N GLU A 479 11.95 1.37 -21.05
CA GLU A 479 11.35 0.57 -22.12
C GLU A 479 11.32 -0.91 -21.74
N SER A 480 10.56 -1.71 -22.48
CA SER A 480 10.57 -3.17 -22.39
C SER A 480 10.24 -3.77 -23.74
N ASN A 481 10.68 -5.01 -23.97
CA ASN A 481 10.23 -5.82 -25.10
C ASN A 481 8.79 -6.37 -24.94
N ASN A 482 8.05 -5.95 -23.91
CA ASN A 482 6.69 -6.41 -23.63
C ASN A 482 5.74 -5.26 -23.23
N ASP A 483 4.87 -4.86 -24.16
CA ASP A 483 3.90 -3.77 -23.98
C ASP A 483 2.85 -4.03 -22.89
N GLU A 484 2.53 -5.30 -22.60
CA GLU A 484 1.61 -5.65 -21.53
C GLU A 484 2.26 -5.49 -20.15
N PHE A 485 3.56 -5.77 -20.06
CA PHE A 485 4.36 -5.48 -18.87
C PHE A 485 4.46 -3.97 -18.64
N MET A 486 4.83 -3.17 -19.66
CA MET A 486 4.93 -1.71 -19.54
C MET A 486 3.62 -1.07 -19.07
N ARG A 487 2.47 -1.46 -19.62
CA ARG A 487 1.15 -0.97 -19.20
C ARG A 487 0.75 -1.36 -17.78
N LYS A 488 1.47 -2.28 -17.13
CA LYS A 488 1.29 -2.68 -15.72
C LYS A 488 2.34 -2.07 -14.79
N VAL A 489 3.43 -1.52 -15.32
CA VAL A 489 4.40 -0.72 -14.55
C VAL A 489 3.75 0.60 -14.12
N LYS A 490 4.10 1.07 -12.92
CA LYS A 490 3.60 2.33 -12.33
C LYS A 490 4.75 3.03 -11.62
N ALA A 491 4.72 4.35 -11.46
CA ALA A 491 5.69 5.07 -10.66
C ALA A 491 5.02 6.05 -9.66
N VAL A 492 5.64 6.24 -8.48
CA VAL A 492 5.22 7.20 -7.44
C VAL A 492 6.41 7.90 -6.77
N LEU A 493 6.16 9.08 -6.19
CA LEU A 493 7.15 9.90 -5.49
C LEU A 493 7.57 9.29 -4.15
N ILE A 494 6.58 8.93 -3.35
CA ILE A 494 6.72 8.43 -1.98
C ILE A 494 6.01 7.08 -1.87
N ASN A 495 6.74 6.13 -1.30
CA ASN A 495 6.31 4.77 -1.04
C ASN A 495 6.30 4.58 0.47
#